data_AF-A0A9W9DH78-F1
#
_entry.id   AF-A0A9W9DH78-F1
#
_cell.length_a   1.000
_cell.length_b   1.000
_cell.length_c   1.000
_cell.angle_alpha   90.00
_cell.angle_beta   90.00
_cell.angle_gamma   90.00
#
_symmetry.space_group_name_H-M   'P 1'
#
loop_
_entity.id
_entity.type
_entity.pdbx_description
1 polymer ?
#
loop_
_entity_poly.entity_id
_entity_poly.type
_entity_poly.pdbx_seq_one_letter_code
_entity_poly.pdbx_strand_id
1 'polypeptide(L)' 'MSWAYCEVMKRNPKQSYKQILREVYNMTYPRYHQTPQLGSSHKIVCSFVLL' A
#
# COMPACT_ATOMS: atom_id res chain seq x y z
N MET A 1 4.15 -5.42 -7.66
CA MET A 1 3.54 -4.13 -7.25
C MET A 1 2.06 -4.03 -7.60
N SER A 2 1.66 -3.95 -8.88
CA SER A 2 0.24 -3.81 -9.28
C SER A 2 -0.64 -4.96 -8.77
N TRP A 3 -0.21 -6.22 -8.93
CA TRP A 3 -0.92 -7.39 -8.42
C TRP A 3 -1.16 -7.32 -6.90
N ALA A 4 -0.11 -7.10 -6.11
CA ALA A 4 -0.20 -7.02 -4.65
C ALA A 4 -1.12 -5.87 -4.21
N TYR A 5 -1.02 -4.70 -4.84
CA TYR A 5 -1.91 -3.57 -4.55
C TYR A 5 -3.39 -3.93 -4.82
N CYS A 6 -3.70 -4.53 -5.97
CA CYS A 6 -5.07 -4.96 -6.29
C CYS A 6 -5.61 -5.96 -5.26
N GLU A 7 -4.79 -6.91 -4.82
CA GLU A 7 -5.20 -7.88 -3.80
C GLU A 7 -5.41 -7.24 -2.41
N VAL A 8 -4.58 -6.25 -2.00
CA VAL A 8 -4.80 -5.49 -0.75
C VAL A 8 -6.15 -4.79 -0.80
N MET A 9 -6.41 -4.06 -1.89
CA MET A 9 -7.62 -3.23 -2.02
C MET A 9 -8.90 -4.07 -2.12
N LYS A 10 -8.84 -5.26 -2.75
CA LYS A 10 -9.96 -6.19 -2.76
C LYS A 10 -10.31 -6.71 -1.37
N ARG A 11 -9.31 -6.98 -0.52
CA ARG A 11 -9.50 -7.55 0.83
C ARG A 11 -10.06 -6.53 1.81
N ASN A 12 -9.52 -5.31 1.77
CA ASN A 12 -10.05 -4.22 2.56
C ASN A 12 -9.80 -2.90 1.82
N PRO A 13 -10.84 -2.28 1.23
CA PRO A 13 -10.68 -1.02 0.50
C PRO A 13 -10.53 0.19 1.42
N LYS A 14 -10.96 0.11 2.68
CA LYS A 14 -10.93 1.22 3.65
C LYS A 14 -9.67 1.15 4.50
N GLN A 15 -8.54 1.52 3.89
CA GLN A 15 -7.23 1.49 4.54
C GLN A 15 -6.53 2.84 4.43
N SER A 16 -5.70 3.15 5.42
CA SER A 16 -4.77 4.27 5.30
C SER A 16 -3.63 3.98 4.33
N TYR A 17 -3.03 5.03 3.76
CA TYR A 17 -1.85 4.90 2.90
C TYR A 17 -0.72 4.11 3.55
N LYS A 18 -0.50 4.30 4.86
CA LYS A 18 0.49 3.54 5.63
C LYS A 18 0.17 2.04 5.68
N GLN A 19 -1.09 1.68 5.87
CA GLN A 19 -1.53 0.28 5.88
C GLN A 19 -1.35 -0.35 4.51
N ILE A 20 -1.73 0.34 3.44
CA ILE A 20 -1.57 -0.15 2.07
C ILE A 20 -0.09 -0.47 1.78
N LEU A 21 0.83 0.45 2.08
CA LEU A 21 2.27 0.22 1.86
C LEU A 21 2.79 -0.99 2.63
N ARG A 22 2.35 -1.16 3.88
CA ARG A 22 2.74 -2.30 4.72
C ARG A 22 2.21 -3.62 4.16
N GLU A 23 0.93 -3.68 3.80
CA GLU A 23 0.31 -4.90 3.28
C GLU A 23 0.87 -5.29 1.90
N VAL A 24 1.13 -4.31 1.04
CA VAL A 24 1.79 -4.55 -0.24
C VAL A 24 3.17 -5.14 -0.04
N TYR A 25 3.97 -4.59 0.89
CA TYR A 25 5.29 -5.12 1.22
C TYR A 25 5.21 -6.58 1.69
N ASN A 26 4.30 -6.86 2.63
CA ASN A 26 4.10 -8.19 3.20
C ASN A 26 3.70 -9.24 2.15
N MET A 27 2.91 -8.87 1.14
CA MET A 27 2.54 -9.79 0.06
C MET A 27 3.66 -10.05 -0.94
N THR A 28 4.60 -9.12 -1.08
CA THR A 28 5.69 -9.27 -2.03
C THR A 28 6.92 -9.92 -1.42
N TYR A 29 7.16 -9.74 -0.12
CA TYR A 29 8.28 -10.36 0.60
C TYR A 29 7.97 -11.83 0.96
N PRO A 30 8.94 -12.77 0.90
CA PRO A 30 10.34 -12.60 0.50
C PRO A 30 10.57 -12.72 -1.02
N ARG A 31 9.53 -13.06 -1.80
CA ARG A 31 9.66 -13.36 -3.23
C ARG A 31 10.22 -12.19 -4.06
N TYR A 32 9.91 -10.96 -3.69
CA TYR A 32 10.39 -9.74 -4.31
C TYR A 32 11.00 -8.83 -3.23
N HIS A 33 12.19 -8.30 -3.52
CA HIS A 33 12.92 -7.40 -2.60
C HIS A 33 12.59 -5.92 -2.87
N GLN A 34 11.44 -5.64 -3.50
CA GLN A 34 10.99 -4.29 -3.80
C GLN A 34 10.35 -3.67 -2.56
N THR A 35 10.75 -2.44 -2.23
CA THR A 35 10.12 -1.66 -1.16
C THR A 35 9.07 -0.73 -1.76
N PRO A 36 7.77 -0.87 -1.39
CA PRO A 36 6.73 0.00 -1.90
C PRO A 36 6.93 1.44 -1.42
N GLN A 37 6.86 2.39 -2.34
CA GLN A 37 7.00 3.83 -2.09
C GLN A 37 5.78 4.58 -2.63
N LEU A 38 5.40 5.67 -1.96
CA LEU A 38 4.29 6.53 -2.35
C LEU A 38 4.82 7.93 -2.65
N GLY A 39 4.74 8.35 -3.92
CA GLY A 39 5.02 9.72 -4.34
C GLY A 39 3.75 10.56 -4.36
N SER A 40 3.88 11.85 -4.04
CA SER A 40 2.76 12.80 -4.06
C SER A 40 3.24 14.19 -4.41
N SER A 41 2.43 14.94 -5.16
CA SER A 41 2.64 16.36 -5.42
C SER A 41 2.37 17.24 -4.18
N HIS A 42 1.66 16.71 -3.18
CA HIS A 42 1.26 17.43 -1.97
C HIS A 42 1.49 16.58 -0.72
N LYS A 43 1.53 17.22 0.45
CA LYS A 43 1.74 16.52 1.73
C LYS A 43 0.58 15.55 2.01
N ILE A 44 0.90 14.27 2.10
CA ILE A 44 -0.06 13.22 2.45
C ILE A 44 -0.07 13.02 3.97
N VAL A 45 -1.26 13.04 4.57
CA VAL A 45 -1.44 12.54 5.94
C VAL A 45 -1.58 11.01 5.86
N CYS A 46 -0.46 10.31 5.99
CA CYS A 46 -0.36 8.86 5.73
C CYS A 46 -1.26 7.99 6.64
N SER A 47 -1.75 8.55 7.74
CA SER A 47 -2.67 7.91 8.70
C SER A 47 -4.14 8.02 8.32
N PHE A 48 -4.51 8.85 7.35
CA PHE A 48 -5.90 9.02 6.93
C PHE A 48 -6.35 7.84 6.06
N VAL A 49 -7.57 7.35 6.30
CA VAL A 49 -8.17 6.24 5.53
C VAL A 49 -8.53 6.75 4.14
N LEU A 50 -8.11 6.00 3.12
CA LEU A 50 -8.52 6.24 1.74
C LEU A 50 -10.02 5.97 1.64
N LEU A 51 -10.80 7.01 1.33
CA LEU A 51 -12.25 6.99 1.22
C LEU A 51 -12.71 6.31 -0.08
#